data_AF-A0A395TFC2-F1
#
_entry.id   AF-A0A395TFC2-F1
#
_cell.length_a   1.000
_cell.length_b   1.000
_cell.length_c   1.000
_cell.angle_alpha   90.00
_cell.angle_beta   90.00
_cell.angle_gamma   90.00
#
_symmetry.space_group_name_H-M   'P 1'
#
loop_
_entity.id
_entity.type
_entity.pdbx_description
1 polymer ?
#
loop_
_entity_poly.entity_id
_entity_poly.type
_entity_poly.pdbx_seq_one_letter_code
_entity_poly.pdbx_strand_id
1 'polypeptide(L)'
;MLVFITDTQSNRTEPDILADVRFKRLIIVSLEGQFLSAYNAPRQGWTHHILESLAHSFPNQWEICGADAYIGEQWVGSTEI
;
A
#
# COMPACT_ATOMS: atom_id res chain seq x y z
N MET A 1 11.64 4.33 -1.53
CA MET A 1 10.57 3.70 -2.33
C MET A 1 9.52 3.20 -1.36
N LEU A 2 8.23 3.37 -1.64
CA LEU A 2 7.18 2.85 -0.75
C LEU A 2 7.14 1.33 -0.81
N VAL A 3 7.31 0.68 0.33
CA VAL A 3 7.32 -0.78 0.46
C VAL A 3 5.98 -1.24 0.99
N PHE A 4 5.35 -2.18 0.28
CA PHE A 4 4.08 -2.77 0.70
C PHE A 4 4.30 -4.04 1.51
N ILE A 5 3.72 -4.09 2.70
CA ILE A 5 3.61 -5.30 3.49
C ILE A 5 2.23 -5.86 3.20
N THR A 6 2.16 -7.05 2.61
CA THR A 6 0.87 -7.70 2.30
C THR A 6 0.86 -9.17 2.69
N ASP A 7 1.80 -9.59 3.56
CA ASP A 7 1.93 -10.95 4.11
C ASP A 7 1.78 -12.08 3.09
N THR A 8 2.43 -11.94 1.92
CA THR A 8 2.47 -12.99 0.90
C THR A 8 3.61 -13.99 1.09
N GLN A 9 4.37 -13.92 2.19
CA GLN A 9 5.59 -14.70 2.35
C GLN A 9 5.32 -16.11 2.88
N SER A 10 4.61 -16.94 2.10
CA SER A 10 4.64 -18.42 2.10
C SER A 10 4.55 -19.20 3.42
N ASN A 11 4.33 -18.54 4.56
CA ASN A 11 4.25 -19.12 5.87
C ASN A 11 2.77 -19.04 6.27
N ARG A 12 2.14 -20.21 6.39
CA ARG A 12 0.69 -20.42 6.62
C ARG A 12 0.09 -19.71 7.86
N THR A 13 0.89 -18.98 8.60
CA THR A 13 0.54 -18.39 9.90
C THR A 13 0.37 -16.87 9.83
N GLU A 14 0.86 -16.20 8.79
CA GLU A 14 0.66 -14.75 8.64
C GLU A 14 -0.74 -14.47 8.05
N PRO A 15 -1.49 -13.52 8.65
CA PRO A 15 -2.80 -13.15 8.17
C PRO A 15 -2.69 -12.40 6.83
N ASP A 16 -3.43 -12.84 5.81
CA ASP A 16 -3.58 -12.09 4.57
C ASP A 16 -4.32 -10.78 4.84
N ILE A 17 -3.56 -9.71 5.07
CA ILE A 17 -4.11 -8.39 5.40
C ILE A 17 -4.89 -7.76 4.25
N LEU A 18 -4.77 -8.28 3.02
CA LEU A 18 -5.51 -7.79 1.86
C LEU A 18 -6.87 -8.47 1.69
N ALA A 19 -7.08 -9.67 2.26
CA ALA A 19 -8.27 -10.49 2.00
C ALA A 19 -9.58 -9.69 2.14
N ASP A 20 -9.71 -8.91 3.22
CA ASP A 20 -10.94 -8.15 3.54
C ASP A 20 -10.98 -6.74 2.93
N VAL A 21 -9.84 -6.23 2.44
CA VAL A 21 -9.71 -4.84 1.99
C VAL A 21 -9.32 -4.68 0.51
N ARG A 22 -8.98 -5.76 -0.19
CA ARG A 22 -8.46 -5.72 -1.58
C ARG A 22 -9.31 -4.98 -2.59
N PHE A 23 -10.62 -4.81 -2.35
CA PHE A 23 -11.52 -4.05 -3.23
C PHE A 23 -11.77 -2.61 -2.78
N LYS A 24 -11.14 -2.17 -1.69
CA LYS A 24 -11.22 -0.80 -1.19
C LYS A 24 -10.17 0.09 -1.87
N ARG A 25 -10.37 1.40 -1.79
CA ARG A 25 -9.42 2.38 -2.32
C ARG A 25 -8.09 2.32 -1.57
N LEU A 26 -7.00 2.42 -2.31
CA LEU A 26 -5.67 2.71 -1.77
C LEU A 26 -5.56 4.22 -1.57
N ILE A 27 -5.09 4.63 -0.40
CA ILE A 27 -4.86 6.01 0.01
C ILE A 27 -3.40 6.10 0.43
N ILE A 28 -2.69 7.10 -0.08
CA ILE A 28 -1.33 7.44 0.32
C ILE A 28 -1.37 8.75 1.09
N VAL A 29 -0.76 8.77 2.26
CA VAL A 29 -0.64 9.95 3.12
C VAL A 29 0.83 10.18 3.47
N SER A 30 1.23 11.43 3.71
CA SER A 30 2.54 11.72 4.29
C SER A 30 2.59 11.28 5.75
N LEU A 31 3.80 11.21 6.31
CA LEU A 31 3.98 10.93 7.75
C LEU A 31 3.35 12.01 8.65
N GLU A 32 3.12 13.21 8.13
CA GLU A 32 2.39 14.28 8.80
C GLU A 32 0.86 14.17 8.66
N GLY A 33 0.36 13.12 8.00
CA GLY A 33 -1.06 12.87 7.78
C GLY A 33 -1.66 13.65 6.61
N GLN A 34 -0.85 14.27 5.75
CA GLN A 34 -1.34 14.98 4.57
C GLN A 34 -1.73 13.99 3.47
N PHE A 35 -2.89 14.17 2.85
CA PHE A 35 -3.29 13.38 1.69
C PHE A 35 -2.34 13.63 0.51
N LEU A 36 -1.73 12.57 -0.02
CA LEU A 36 -0.83 12.63 -1.17
C LEU A 36 -1.50 12.11 -2.46
N SER A 37 -2.15 10.94 -2.39
CA SER A 37 -2.78 10.32 -3.57
C SER A 37 -3.82 9.27 -3.19
N ALA A 38 -4.69 8.91 -4.15
CA ALA A 38 -5.61 7.79 -4.02
C ALA A 38 -5.80 7.03 -5.34
N TYR A 39 -5.99 5.72 -5.23
CA TYR A 39 -6.17 4.82 -6.36
C TYR A 39 -7.39 3.93 -6.16
N ASN A 40 -8.22 3.81 -7.19
CA ASN A 40 -9.35 2.89 -7.19
C ASN A 40 -8.86 1.45 -7.24
N ALA A 41 -9.56 0.56 -6.54
CA ALA A 41 -9.24 -0.85 -6.59
C ALA A 41 -9.38 -1.39 -8.02
N PRO A 42 -8.44 -2.21 -8.50
CA PRO A 42 -8.60 -2.92 -9.76
C PRO A 42 -9.75 -3.93 -9.65
N ARG A 43 -10.32 -4.34 -10.80
CA ARG A 43 -11.47 -5.26 -10.84
C ARG A 43 -11.24 -6.58 -10.10
N GLN A 44 -10.00 -7.07 -10.13
CA GLN A 44 -9.59 -8.30 -9.44
C GLN A 44 -9.16 -8.09 -7.97
N GLY A 45 -9.17 -6.84 -7.49
CA GLY A 45 -8.66 -6.44 -6.19
C GLY A 45 -7.14 -6.27 -6.17
N TRP A 46 -6.66 -5.56 -5.16
CA TRP A 46 -5.23 -5.40 -4.90
C TRP A 46 -4.57 -6.75 -4.63
N THR A 47 -3.39 -6.92 -5.22
CA THR A 47 -2.47 -8.01 -4.90
C THR A 47 -1.10 -7.39 -4.64
N HIS A 48 -0.22 -8.12 -3.96
CA HIS A 48 1.16 -7.67 -3.71
C HIS A 48 1.84 -7.17 -4.98
N HIS A 49 1.79 -7.98 -6.04
CA HIS A 49 2.40 -7.65 -7.33
C HIS A 49 1.85 -6.38 -7.97
N ILE A 50 0.54 -6.14 -7.89
CA ILE A 50 -0.06 -4.91 -8.42
C ILE A 50 0.40 -3.70 -7.61
N LEU A 51 0.48 -3.84 -6.28
CA LEU A 51 0.93 -2.76 -5.39
C LEU A 51 2.41 -2.44 -5.62
N GLU A 52 3.28 -3.45 -5.74
CA GLU A 52 4.69 -3.26 -6.09
C GLU A 52 4.86 -2.58 -7.46
N SER A 53 4.09 -3.03 -8.47
CA SER A 53 4.13 -2.39 -9.79
C SER A 53 3.68 -0.92 -9.71
N LEU A 54 2.68 -0.61 -8.90
CA LEU A 54 2.21 0.74 -8.67
C LEU A 54 3.24 1.60 -7.91
N ALA A 55 3.97 1.04 -6.93
CA ALA A 55 5.01 1.75 -6.18
C ALA A 55 6.10 2.33 -7.08
N HIS A 56 6.46 1.64 -8.17
CA HIS A 56 7.43 2.14 -9.15
C HIS A 56 6.96 3.39 -9.93
N SER A 57 5.65 3.69 -9.90
CA SER A 57 5.09 4.89 -10.54
C SER A 57 5.01 6.10 -9.59
N PHE A 58 5.33 5.92 -8.31
CA PHE A 58 5.21 6.99 -7.32
C PHE A 58 6.32 8.05 -7.48
N PRO A 59 6.01 9.32 -7.17
CA PRO A 59 7.02 10.38 -7.20
C PRO A 59 8.15 10.10 -6.21
N ASN A 60 9.41 10.22 -6.65
CA ASN A 60 10.60 10.10 -5.79
C ASN A 60 10.58 11.05 -4.58
N GLN A 61 9.82 12.14 -4.65
CA GLN A 61 9.65 13.10 -3.55
C GLN A 61 9.10 12.44 -2.28
N TRP A 62 8.26 11.40 -2.41
CA TRP A 62 7.71 10.67 -1.26
C TRP A 62 8.78 9.90 -0.49
N GLU A 63 9.93 9.62 -1.08
CA GLU A 63 11.08 9.03 -0.36
C GLU A 63 11.75 10.04 0.57
N ILE A 64 11.58 11.33 0.32
CA ILE A 64 12.21 12.41 1.11
C ILE A 64 11.32 12.80 2.29
N CYS A 65 10.02 13.00 2.04
CA CYS A 65 9.06 13.39 3.08
C CYS A 65 8.39 12.21 3.79
N GLY A 66 8.58 11.00 3.28
CA GLY A 66 7.97 9.78 3.79
C GLY A 66 6.47 9.70 3.49
N ALA A 67 5.97 8.47 3.34
CA ALA A 67 4.57 8.21 3.07
C ALA A 67 4.11 6.85 3.60
N ASP A 68 2.88 6.82 4.12
CA ASP A 68 2.15 5.62 4.50
C ASP A 68 1.07 5.28 3.48
N ALA A 69 0.85 3.98 3.30
CA ALA A 69 -0.17 3.42 2.41
C ALA A 69 -1.26 2.71 3.20
N TYR A 70 -2.51 3.03 2.89
CA TYR A 70 -3.70 2.43 3.49
C TYR A 70 -4.66 1.92 2.43
N ILE A 71 -5.22 0.73 2.61
CA ILE A 71 -6.33 0.22 1.79
C ILE A 71 -7.58 0.18 2.65
N GLY A 72 -8.51 1.10 2.40
CA GLY A 72 -9.59 1.37 3.34
C GLY A 72 -9.04 1.95 4.65
N GLU A 73 -9.14 1.19 5.74
CA GLU A 73 -8.62 1.56 7.07
C GLU A 73 -7.39 0.71 7.46
N GLN A 74 -7.01 -0.26 6.62
CA GLN A 74 -5.88 -1.15 6.87
C GLN A 74 -4.60 -0.51 6.37
N TRP A 75 -3.60 -0.35 7.24
CA TRP A 75 -2.25 0.02 6.83
C TRP A 75 -1.59 -1.17 6.11
N VAL A 76 -0.96 -0.90 4.97
CA VAL A 76 -0.42 -1.92 4.05
C VAL A 76 0.99 -1.61 3.56
N GLY A 77 1.65 -0.58 4.09
CA GLY A 77 3.00 -0.24 3.67
C GLY A 77 3.41 1.18 4.02
N SER A 78 4.71 1.44 3.92
CA SER A 78 5.31 2.74 4.21
C SER A 78 6.67 2.87 3.52
N THR A 79 7.21 4.08 3.50
CA THR A 79 8.58 4.35 3.06
C THR A 79 9.63 4.13 4.14
N GLU A 80 9.24 3.99 5.42
CA GLU A 80 10.15 3.87 6.58
C GLU A 80 10.34 2.43 7.09
N ILE A 81 10.00 1.43 6.27
CA ILE A 81 10.06 0.00 6.64
C ILE A 81 11.41 -0.60 6.26
#